data_AF-A0A140E3S0-F1
#
_entry.id   AF-A0A140E3S0-F1
#
_cell.length_a   1.000
_cell.length_b   1.000
_cell.length_c   1.000
_cell.angle_alpha   90.00
_cell.angle_beta   90.00
_cell.angle_gamma   90.00
#
_symmetry.space_group_name_H-M   'P 1'
#
loop_
_entity.id
_entity.type
_entity.pdbx_description
1 polymer ?
#
loop_
_entity_poly.entity_id
_entity_poly.type
_entity_poly.pdbx_seq_one_letter_code
_entity_poly.pdbx_strand_id
1 'polypeptide(L)'
;MFGRFFYGGLLIGSLAMLLFVLGFICLQFGLALLMGLFYLLASKVMLLALALLALLGVFMLFRAVCRELRGYFSRESSALRRLLFLQIRRQDVERLKAAESRQLSYVHRFKRQRLLVADNRKQARALSEAINHELQAVRAQLPIVRYKELRKALRKYRKQADSAAMLALRQQFHVAD
;
A
#
# COMPACT_ATOMS: atom_id res chain seq x y z
N MET A 1 6.66 -36.27 -33.89
CA MET A 1 5.23 -36.56 -34.17
C MET A 1 4.47 -35.39 -34.78
N PHE A 2 4.67 -34.14 -34.32
CA PHE A 2 3.94 -32.95 -34.84
C PHE A 2 4.10 -32.69 -36.35
N GLY A 3 5.29 -32.90 -36.91
CA GLY A 3 5.50 -32.76 -38.35
C GLY A 3 4.55 -33.65 -39.16
N ARG A 4 4.30 -34.89 -38.71
CA ARG A 4 3.46 -35.85 -39.45
C ARG A 4 2.00 -35.41 -39.53
N PHE A 5 1.45 -34.78 -38.49
CA PHE A 5 0.09 -34.25 -38.50
C PHE A 5 -0.03 -32.96 -39.32
N PHE A 6 0.99 -32.09 -39.27
CA PHE A 6 1.04 -30.89 -40.09
C PHE A 6 1.14 -31.23 -41.59
N TYR A 7 2.06 -32.12 -41.97
CA TYR A 7 2.16 -32.63 -43.35
C TYR A 7 0.90 -33.39 -43.76
N GLY A 8 0.26 -34.12 -42.85
CA GLY A 8 -1.03 -34.77 -43.11
C GLY A 8 -2.14 -33.76 -43.46
N GLY A 9 -2.29 -32.70 -42.67
CA GLY A 9 -3.26 -31.63 -42.97
C GLY A 9 -2.96 -30.91 -44.28
N LEU A 10 -1.67 -30.67 -44.57
CA LEU A 10 -1.24 -30.04 -45.83
C LEU A 10 -1.54 -30.93 -47.05
N LEU A 11 -1.27 -32.23 -46.95
CA LEU A 11 -1.55 -33.21 -48.01
C LEU A 11 -3.05 -33.32 -48.27
N ILE A 12 -3.88 -33.39 -47.22
CA ILE A 12 -5.34 -33.43 -47.35
C ILE A 12 -5.85 -32.12 -48.00
N GLY A 13 -5.27 -30.96 -47.65
CA GLY A 13 -5.57 -29.69 -48.29
C GLY A 13 -5.18 -29.66 -49.79
N SER A 14 -4.00 -30.18 -50.14
CA SER A 14 -3.60 -30.28 -51.56
C SER A 14 -4.50 -31.22 -52.36
N LEU A 15 -4.97 -32.31 -51.75
CA LEU A 15 -5.91 -33.24 -52.37
C LEU A 15 -7.26 -32.56 -52.65
N ALA A 16 -7.75 -31.76 -51.69
CA ALA A 16 -8.98 -30.97 -51.87
C ALA A 16 -8.85 -29.98 -53.03
N MET A 17 -7.71 -29.29 -53.14
CA MET A 17 -7.45 -28.37 -54.26
C MET A 17 -7.46 -29.08 -55.62
N LEU A 18 -6.87 -30.28 -55.72
CA LEU A 18 -6.92 -31.08 -56.94
C LEU A 18 -8.35 -31.50 -57.29
N LEU A 19 -9.17 -31.89 -56.31
CA LEU A 19 -10.59 -32.20 -56.50
C LEU A 19 -11.39 -30.98 -57.00
N PHE A 20 -11.09 -29.79 -56.50
CA PHE A 20 -11.69 -28.53 -56.98
C PHE A 20 -11.33 -28.25 -58.45
N VAL A 21 -10.07 -28.44 -58.83
CA VAL A 21 -9.62 -28.28 -60.23
C VAL A 21 -10.29 -29.32 -61.14
N LEU A 22 -10.41 -30.56 -60.68
CA LEU A 22 -11.10 -31.62 -61.42
C LEU A 22 -12.59 -31.30 -61.61
N GLY A 23 -13.25 -30.79 -60.58
CA GLY A 23 -14.63 -30.30 -60.65
C GLY A 23 -14.80 -29.15 -61.66
N PHE A 24 -13.84 -28.23 -61.74
CA PHE A 24 -13.83 -27.13 -62.71
C PHE A 24 -13.66 -27.63 -64.16
N ILE A 25 -12.76 -28.59 -64.40
CA ILE A 25 -12.60 -29.21 -65.72
C ILE A 25 -13.91 -29.91 -66.13
N CYS A 26 -14.55 -30.61 -65.19
CA CYS A 26 -15.80 -31.32 -65.44
C CYS A 26 -16.97 -30.37 -65.81
N LEU A 27 -16.98 -29.16 -65.21
CA LEU A 27 -17.91 -28.08 -65.57
C LEU A 27 -17.73 -27.61 -67.01
N GLN A 28 -16.48 -27.53 -67.49
CA GLN A 28 -16.16 -27.13 -68.85
C GLN A 28 -16.62 -28.16 -69.90
N PHE A 29 -16.76 -29.43 -69.51
CA PHE A 29 -17.33 -30.51 -70.33
C PHE A 29 -18.86 -30.67 -70.19
N GLY A 30 -19.53 -29.84 -69.40
CA GLY A 30 -21.01 -29.84 -69.28
C GLY A 30 -21.59 -30.93 -68.38
N LEU A 31 -20.77 -31.67 -67.62
CA LEU A 31 -21.23 -32.70 -66.67
C LEU A 31 -21.60 -32.10 -65.30
N ALA A 32 -22.73 -31.37 -65.26
CA ALA A 32 -23.18 -30.64 -64.07
C ALA A 32 -23.40 -31.53 -62.82
N LEU A 33 -23.86 -32.77 -63.00
CA LEU A 33 -24.13 -33.71 -61.90
C LEU A 33 -22.83 -34.21 -61.23
N LEU A 34 -21.79 -34.47 -62.03
CA LEU A 34 -20.51 -34.96 -61.55
C LEU A 34 -19.70 -33.83 -60.88
N MET A 35 -19.82 -32.61 -61.42
CA MET A 35 -19.32 -31.37 -60.81
C MET A 35 -19.83 -31.20 -59.38
N GLY A 36 -21.16 -31.28 -59.17
CA GLY A 36 -21.75 -31.12 -57.84
C GLY A 36 -21.19 -32.09 -56.79
N LEU A 37 -20.96 -33.35 -57.17
CA LEU A 37 -20.37 -34.36 -56.29
C LEU A 37 -18.91 -34.03 -55.93
N PHE A 38 -18.09 -33.61 -56.89
CA PHE A 38 -16.70 -33.24 -56.63
C PHE A 38 -16.57 -32.01 -55.74
N TYR A 39 -17.38 -30.97 -55.97
CA TYR A 39 -17.39 -29.78 -55.13
C TYR A 39 -17.87 -30.08 -53.71
N LEU A 40 -18.91 -30.92 -53.55
CA LEU A 40 -19.40 -31.33 -52.24
C LEU A 40 -18.31 -32.11 -51.48
N LEU A 41 -17.65 -33.06 -52.14
CA LEU A 41 -16.58 -33.84 -51.54
C LEU A 41 -15.38 -32.95 -51.17
N ALA A 42 -14.95 -32.07 -52.08
CA ALA A 42 -13.84 -31.16 -51.85
C ALA A 42 -14.11 -30.20 -50.68
N SER A 43 -15.33 -29.69 -50.56
CA SER A 43 -15.72 -28.82 -49.44
C SER A 43 -15.64 -29.54 -48.08
N LYS A 44 -16.07 -30.81 -48.01
CA LYS A 44 -15.98 -31.63 -46.79
C LYS A 44 -14.53 -31.93 -46.42
N VAL A 45 -13.70 -32.26 -47.41
CA VAL A 45 -12.27 -32.52 -47.20
C VAL A 45 -11.54 -31.24 -46.73
N MET A 46 -11.89 -30.08 -47.29
CA MET A 46 -11.32 -28.79 -46.89
C MET A 46 -11.72 -28.42 -45.46
N LEU A 47 -12.98 -28.62 -45.07
CA LEU A 47 -13.45 -28.45 -43.70
C LEU A 47 -12.71 -29.37 -42.71
N LEU A 48 -12.48 -30.63 -43.11
CA LEU A 48 -11.75 -31.60 -42.30
C LEU A 48 -10.28 -31.19 -42.11
N ALA A 49 -9.62 -30.71 -43.17
CA ALA A 49 -8.26 -30.20 -43.10
C ALA A 49 -8.16 -28.98 -42.15
N LEU A 50 -9.11 -28.04 -42.26
CA LEU A 50 -9.19 -26.87 -41.39
C LEU A 50 -9.41 -27.26 -39.92
N ALA A 51 -10.32 -28.21 -39.66
CA ALA A 51 -10.59 -28.69 -38.32
C ALA A 51 -9.35 -29.34 -37.68
N LEU A 52 -8.60 -30.16 -38.43
CA LEU A 52 -7.35 -30.77 -37.96
C LEU A 52 -6.28 -29.73 -37.63
N LEU A 53 -6.12 -28.71 -38.49
CA LEU A 53 -5.19 -27.60 -38.25
C LEU A 53 -5.57 -26.79 -37.01
N ALA A 54 -6.85 -26.46 -36.85
CA ALA A 54 -7.35 -25.75 -35.69
C ALA A 54 -7.10 -26.53 -34.38
N LEU A 55 -7.41 -27.84 -34.39
CA LEU A 55 -7.21 -28.71 -33.23
C LEU A 55 -5.72 -28.84 -32.86
N LEU A 56 -4.84 -28.91 -33.86
CA LEU A 56 -3.39 -28.90 -33.65
C LEU A 56 -2.90 -27.58 -33.04
N GLY A 57 -3.43 -26.44 -33.51
CA GLY A 57 -3.14 -25.12 -32.95
C GLY A 57 -3.56 -25.00 -31.48
N VAL A 58 -4.79 -25.41 -31.16
CA VAL A 58 -5.30 -25.41 -29.78
C VAL A 58 -4.45 -26.32 -28.88
N PHE A 59 -4.09 -27.51 -29.37
CA PHE A 59 -3.27 -28.45 -28.60
C PHE A 59 -1.86 -27.91 -28.33
N MET A 60 -1.26 -27.20 -29.28
CA MET A 60 0.04 -26.53 -29.09
C MET A 60 -0.04 -25.45 -28.01
N LEU A 61 -1.07 -24.60 -28.05
CA LEU A 61 -1.29 -23.57 -27.03
C LEU A 61 -1.49 -24.20 -25.65
N PHE A 62 -2.34 -25.22 -25.56
CA PHE A 62 -2.58 -25.94 -24.31
C PHE A 62 -1.29 -26.55 -23.75
N ARG A 63 -0.49 -27.18 -24.61
CA ARG A 63 0.80 -27.77 -24.20
C ARG A 63 1.80 -26.70 -23.75
N ALA A 64 1.85 -25.56 -24.41
CA ALA A 64 2.71 -24.44 -24.02
C ALA A 64 2.32 -23.91 -22.63
N VAL A 65 1.02 -23.68 -22.41
CA VAL A 65 0.48 -23.26 -21.11
C VAL A 65 0.77 -24.29 -20.03
N CYS A 66 0.55 -25.59 -20.30
CA CYS A 66 0.88 -26.65 -19.34
C CYS A 66 2.39 -26.71 -19.04
N ARG A 67 3.26 -26.44 -20.02
CA ARG A 67 4.72 -26.42 -19.81
C ARG A 67 5.12 -25.26 -18.91
N GLU A 68 4.56 -24.08 -19.14
CA GLU A 68 4.80 -22.92 -18.28
C GLU A 68 4.22 -23.11 -16.88
N LEU A 69 3.02 -23.66 -16.75
CA LEU A 69 2.44 -24.00 -15.46
C LEU A 69 3.30 -25.03 -14.71
N ARG A 70 3.81 -26.06 -15.39
CA ARG A 70 4.74 -27.02 -14.77
C ARG A 70 6.07 -26.36 -14.37
N GLY A 71 6.61 -25.45 -15.18
CA GLY A 71 7.76 -24.63 -14.81
C GLY A 71 7.48 -23.72 -13.61
N TYR A 72 6.29 -23.12 -13.57
CA TYR A 72 5.81 -22.28 -12.49
C TYR A 72 5.51 -23.07 -11.21
N PHE A 73 5.21 -24.37 -11.29
CA PHE A 73 5.09 -25.27 -10.14
C PHE A 73 6.38 -26.06 -9.83
N SER A 74 7.46 -25.81 -10.57
CA SER A 74 8.78 -26.36 -10.26
C SER A 74 9.25 -25.94 -8.86
N ARG A 75 9.98 -26.81 -8.18
CA ARG A 75 10.39 -26.61 -6.77
C ARG A 75 11.10 -25.27 -6.52
N GLU A 76 11.80 -24.73 -7.50
CA GLU A 76 12.52 -23.45 -7.43
C GLU A 76 11.59 -22.24 -7.26
N SER A 77 10.47 -22.19 -7.98
CA SER A 77 9.50 -21.10 -7.84
C SER A 77 8.75 -21.17 -6.51
N SER A 78 8.56 -22.38 -5.97
CA SER A 78 7.96 -22.58 -4.65
C SER A 78 8.86 -22.06 -3.52
N ALA A 79 10.18 -22.24 -3.65
CA ALA A 79 11.17 -21.70 -2.72
C ALA A 79 11.21 -20.17 -2.79
N LEU A 80 11.20 -19.60 -4.00
CA LEU A 80 11.13 -18.15 -4.20
C LEU A 80 9.85 -17.54 -3.60
N ARG A 81 8.69 -18.19 -3.76
CA ARG A 81 7.45 -17.72 -3.12
C ARG A 81 7.50 -17.76 -1.61
N ARG A 82 8.09 -18.80 -1.02
CA ARG A 82 8.29 -18.89 0.43
C ARG A 82 9.21 -17.77 0.93
N LEU A 83 10.30 -17.49 0.20
CA LEU A 83 11.20 -16.39 0.53
C LEU A 83 10.50 -15.03 0.44
N LEU A 84 9.75 -14.78 -0.64
CA LEU A 84 8.97 -13.55 -0.79
C LEU A 84 7.92 -13.40 0.31
N PHE A 85 7.20 -14.47 0.65
CA PHE A 85 6.24 -14.46 1.74
C PHE A 85 6.89 -14.15 3.09
N LEU A 86 8.05 -14.75 3.38
CA LEU A 86 8.82 -14.46 4.60
C LEU A 86 9.33 -13.02 4.63
N GLN A 87 9.78 -12.47 3.50
CA GLN A 87 10.20 -11.07 3.40
C GLN A 87 9.04 -10.10 3.65
N ILE A 88 7.89 -10.33 3.03
CA ILE A 88 6.68 -9.52 3.23
C ILE A 88 6.26 -9.58 4.70
N ARG A 89 6.18 -10.79 5.27
CA ARG A 89 5.82 -10.97 6.68
C ARG A 89 6.77 -10.26 7.62
N ARG A 90 8.08 -10.29 7.33
CA ARG A 90 9.08 -9.56 8.11
C ARG A 90 8.85 -8.04 8.02
N GLN A 91 8.63 -7.51 6.82
CA GLN A 91 8.36 -6.08 6.64
C GLN A 91 7.08 -5.63 7.36
N ASP A 92 6.03 -6.43 7.34
CA ASP A 92 4.78 -6.11 8.03
C ASP A 92 4.95 -6.08 9.54
N VAL A 93 5.69 -7.04 10.11
CA VAL A 93 6.02 -7.05 11.54
C VAL A 93 6.89 -5.84 11.93
N GLU A 94 7.88 -5.49 11.12
CA GLU A 94 8.72 -4.31 11.36
C GLU A 94 7.90 -3.01 11.32
N ARG A 95 6.96 -2.89 10.36
CA ARG A 95 6.03 -1.74 10.28
C ARG A 95 5.11 -1.66 11.50
N LEU A 96 4.56 -2.79 11.94
CA LEU A 96 3.70 -2.85 13.11
C LEU A 96 4.45 -2.44 14.38
N LYS A 97 5.65 -3.00 14.58
CA LYS A 97 6.53 -2.61 15.70
C LYS A 97 6.89 -1.13 15.67
N ALA A 98 7.20 -0.58 14.49
CA ALA A 98 7.48 0.84 14.34
C ALA A 98 6.26 1.71 14.69
N ALA A 99 5.05 1.33 14.25
CA ALA A 99 3.81 2.03 14.58
C ALA A 99 3.53 2.00 16.09
N GLU A 100 3.63 0.83 16.72
CA GLU A 100 3.45 0.67 18.18
C GLU A 100 4.46 1.52 18.97
N SER A 101 5.74 1.49 18.59
CA SER A 101 6.77 2.29 19.25
C SER A 101 6.50 3.80 19.17
N ARG A 102 5.97 4.27 18.02
CA ARG A 102 5.56 5.67 17.84
C ARG A 102 4.38 5.99 18.73
N GLN A 103 3.34 5.15 18.75
CA GLN A 103 2.16 5.34 19.61
C GLN A 103 2.55 5.41 21.09
N LEU A 104 3.38 4.47 21.57
CA LEU A 104 3.90 4.48 22.93
C LEU A 104 4.68 5.78 23.22
N SER A 105 5.54 6.20 22.30
CA SER A 105 6.29 7.46 22.42
C SER A 105 5.38 8.68 22.52
N TYR A 106 4.31 8.74 21.72
CA TYR A 106 3.31 9.81 21.79
C TYR A 106 2.58 9.84 23.13
N VAL A 107 2.11 8.67 23.59
CA VAL A 107 1.42 8.55 24.89
C VAL A 107 2.35 8.97 26.04
N HIS A 108 3.61 8.54 26.01
CA HIS A 108 4.60 8.94 27.00
C HIS A 108 4.87 10.44 26.99
N ARG A 109 5.05 11.06 25.80
CA ARG A 109 5.24 12.51 25.68
C ARG A 109 4.04 13.28 26.23
N PHE A 110 2.82 12.85 25.91
CA PHE A 110 1.61 13.48 26.40
C PHE A 110 1.46 13.37 27.92
N LYS A 111 1.69 12.16 28.49
CA LYS A 111 1.70 11.96 29.94
C LYS A 111 2.76 12.84 30.61
N ARG A 112 3.98 12.87 30.07
CA ARG A 112 5.08 13.71 30.58
C ARG A 112 4.69 15.19 30.58
N GLN A 113 4.12 15.69 29.49
CA GLN A 113 3.68 17.09 29.39
C GLN A 113 2.59 17.42 30.41
N ARG A 114 1.61 16.53 30.62
CA ARG A 114 0.58 16.71 31.64
C ARG A 114 1.17 16.76 33.06
N LEU A 115 2.12 15.87 33.36
CA LEU A 115 2.82 15.85 34.64
C LEU A 115 3.62 17.13 34.85
N LEU A 116 4.37 17.58 33.84
CA LEU A 116 5.12 18.84 33.90
C LEU A 116 4.21 20.06 34.12
N VAL A 117 3.07 20.14 33.43
CA VAL A 117 2.10 21.23 33.65
C VAL A 117 1.52 21.18 35.06
N ALA A 118 1.20 19.99 35.58
CA ALA A 118 0.69 19.84 36.94
C ALA A 118 1.73 20.26 37.97
N ASP A 119 3.00 19.88 37.76
CA ASP A 119 4.10 20.21 38.67
C ASP A 119 4.42 21.71 38.63
N ASN A 120 4.55 22.31 37.45
CA ASN A 120 4.74 23.75 37.29
C ASN A 120 3.62 24.55 37.97
N ARG A 121 2.37 24.08 37.89
CA ARG A 121 1.25 24.72 38.61
C ARG A 121 1.37 24.61 40.12
N LYS A 122 1.84 23.47 40.64
CA LYS A 122 2.10 23.30 42.09
C LYS A 122 3.21 24.24 42.54
N GLN A 123 4.32 24.28 41.81
CA GLN A 123 5.46 25.16 42.08
C GLN A 123 5.05 26.63 42.04
N ALA A 124 4.29 27.06 41.01
CA ALA A 124 3.80 28.43 40.90
C ALA A 124 2.85 28.82 42.05
N ARG A 125 2.04 27.89 42.57
CA ARG A 125 1.21 28.12 43.76
C ARG A 125 2.07 28.31 45.01
N ALA A 126 2.98 27.38 45.28
CA ALA A 126 3.88 27.46 46.42
C ALA A 126 4.73 28.75 46.40
N LEU A 127 5.26 29.12 45.23
CA LEU A 127 6.04 30.34 45.06
C LEU A 127 5.17 31.60 45.22
N SER A 128 3.92 31.59 44.74
CA SER A 128 2.99 32.70 44.96
C SER A 128 2.59 32.87 46.44
N GLU A 129 2.47 31.76 47.18
CA GLU A 129 2.17 31.77 48.61
C GLU A 129 3.35 32.33 49.40
N ALA A 130 4.57 31.87 49.10
CA ALA A 130 5.80 32.40 49.70
C ALA A 130 5.95 33.90 49.47
N ILE A 131 5.83 34.38 48.22
CA ILE A 131 5.90 35.81 47.91
C ILE A 131 4.77 36.59 48.59
N ASN A 132 3.57 36.02 48.69
CA ASN A 132 2.45 36.70 49.36
C ASN A 132 2.69 36.83 50.87
N HIS A 133 3.35 35.88 51.51
CA HIS A 133 3.81 36.01 52.90
C HIS A 133 4.89 37.10 53.05
N GLU A 134 5.88 37.14 52.15
CA GLU A 134 6.89 38.20 52.12
C GLU A 134 6.27 39.58 51.91
N LEU A 135 5.35 39.71 50.96
CA LEU A 135 4.65 40.96 50.66
C LEU A 135 3.80 41.43 51.87
N GLN A 136 3.23 40.50 52.64
CA GLN A 136 2.51 40.80 53.87
C GLN A 136 3.44 41.31 54.98
N ALA A 137 4.65 40.76 55.09
CA ALA A 137 5.65 41.22 56.06
C ALA A 137 6.11 42.66 55.78
N VAL A 138 6.31 43.01 54.51
CA VAL A 138 6.76 44.36 54.08
C VAL A 138 5.58 45.35 53.93
N ARG A 139 4.34 44.94 54.22
CA ARG A 139 3.13 45.76 54.03
C ARG A 139 3.18 47.10 54.77
N ALA A 140 3.78 47.15 55.96
CA ALA A 140 3.87 48.37 56.76
C ALA A 140 4.87 49.39 56.19
N GLN A 141 5.83 48.94 55.38
CA GLN A 141 6.92 49.76 54.82
C GLN A 141 6.60 50.27 53.40
N LEU A 142 5.58 49.71 52.74
CA LEU A 142 5.23 50.03 51.36
C LEU A 142 4.02 50.97 51.26
N PRO A 143 4.02 51.92 50.30
CA PRO A 143 2.84 52.72 49.98
C PRO A 143 1.65 51.83 49.57
N ILE A 144 0.45 52.16 50.06
CA ILE A 144 -0.79 51.37 49.85
C ILE A 144 -1.08 51.12 48.36
N VAL A 145 -0.78 52.10 47.50
CA VAL A 145 -0.97 52.02 46.04
C VAL A 145 -0.02 50.97 45.43
N ARG A 146 1.28 51.05 45.76
CA ARG A 146 2.33 50.13 45.27
C ARG A 146 2.07 48.68 45.73
N TYR A 147 1.61 48.51 46.96
CA TYR A 147 1.20 47.20 47.49
C TYR A 147 0.03 46.58 46.71
N LYS A 148 -1.01 47.37 46.38
CA LYS A 148 -2.16 46.89 45.59
C LYS A 148 -1.74 46.48 44.17
N GLU A 149 -0.84 47.22 43.54
CA GLU A 149 -0.31 46.92 42.21
C GLU A 149 0.49 45.62 42.18
N LEU A 150 1.43 45.45 43.11
CA LEU A 150 2.23 44.22 43.25
C LEU A 150 1.34 42.99 43.49
N ARG A 151 0.32 43.12 44.33
CA ARG A 151 -0.67 42.05 44.57
C ARG A 151 -1.49 41.70 43.33
N LYS A 152 -1.84 42.71 42.52
CA LYS A 152 -2.56 42.52 41.25
C LYS A 152 -1.67 41.83 40.21
N ALA A 153 -0.41 42.22 40.12
CA ALA A 153 0.59 41.61 39.24
C ALA A 153 0.87 40.14 39.64
N LEU A 154 1.04 39.84 40.93
CA LEU A 154 1.21 38.48 41.43
C LEU A 154 0.03 37.56 41.10
N ARG A 155 -1.21 38.06 41.21
CA ARG A 155 -2.41 37.32 40.79
C ARG A 155 -2.43 37.03 39.28
N LYS A 156 -1.96 37.98 38.47
CA LYS A 156 -1.86 37.82 37.00
C LYS A 156 -0.82 36.75 36.65
N TYR A 157 0.38 36.83 37.21
CA TYR A 157 1.44 35.84 36.97
C TYR A 157 1.07 34.45 37.51
N ARG A 158 0.30 34.36 38.60
CA ARG A 158 -0.25 33.08 39.10
C ARG A 158 -1.22 32.43 38.14
N LYS A 159 -2.06 33.22 37.46
CA LYS A 159 -2.96 32.70 36.42
C LYS A 159 -2.19 32.20 35.19
N GLN A 160 -1.06 32.83 34.89
CA GLN A 160 -0.19 32.48 33.76
C GLN A 160 0.80 31.34 34.07
N ALA A 161 0.94 30.95 35.34
CA ALA A 161 1.94 29.99 35.82
C ALA A 161 3.38 30.36 35.41
N ASP A 162 3.66 31.66 35.28
CA ASP A 162 4.97 32.18 34.89
C ASP A 162 5.84 32.39 36.14
N SER A 163 6.67 31.39 36.45
CA SER A 163 7.56 31.41 37.60
C SER A 163 8.69 32.44 37.45
N ALA A 164 9.13 32.75 36.23
CA ALA A 164 10.18 33.74 35.99
C ALA A 164 9.68 35.16 36.28
N ALA A 165 8.47 35.50 35.83
CA ALA A 165 7.86 36.80 36.12
C ALA A 165 7.57 36.98 37.62
N MET A 166 7.20 35.91 38.35
CA MET A 166 7.05 35.98 39.80
C MET A 166 8.37 36.23 40.54
N LEU A 167 9.47 35.62 40.09
CA LEU A 167 10.79 35.84 40.67
C LEU A 167 11.31 37.26 40.37
N ALA A 168 11.08 37.78 39.17
CA ALA A 168 11.39 39.18 38.84
C ALA A 168 10.58 40.15 39.73
N LEU A 169 9.32 39.84 40.01
CA LEU A 169 8.50 40.62 40.93
C LEU A 169 9.03 40.56 42.37
N ARG A 170 9.59 39.41 42.79
CA ARG A 170 10.29 39.27 44.07
C ARG A 170 11.50 40.20 44.20
N GLN A 171 12.29 40.30 43.14
CA GLN A 171 13.46 41.19 43.12
C GLN A 171 13.07 42.68 43.23
N GLN A 172 11.92 43.09 42.69
CA GLN A 172 11.48 44.50 42.71
C GLN A 172 11.15 45.06 44.10
N PHE A 173 10.80 44.20 45.07
CA PHE A 173 10.56 44.63 46.46
C PHE A 173 11.71 44.26 47.41
N HIS A 174 12.72 43.52 46.94
CA HIS A 174 13.94 43.23 47.68
C HIS A 174 15.06 44.27 47.43
N VAL A 175 14.96 45.10 46.40
CA VAL A 175 15.89 46.20 46.06
C VAL A 175 15.42 47.56 46.65
N ALA A 176 14.53 47.53 47.65
CA ALA A 176 14.03 48.73 48.33
C ALA A 176 14.65 48.90 49.74
N ASP A 177 15.85 48.36 49.93
CA ASP A 177 16.77 48.72 51.02
C ASP A 177 17.90 49.59 50.46
#